data_AF-A0AAD7E8K4-F1
#
_entry.id   AF-A0AAD7E8K4-F1
#
_cell.length_a   1.000
_cell.length_b   1.000
_cell.length_c   1.000
_cell.angle_alpha   90.00
_cell.angle_beta   90.00
_cell.angle_gamma   90.00
#
_symmetry.space_group_name_H-M   'P 1'
#
loop_
_entity.id
_entity.type
_entity.pdbx_description
1 polymer ?
#
loop_
_entity_poly.entity_id
_entity_poly.type
_entity_poly.pdbx_seq_one_letter_code
_entity_poly.pdbx_strand_id
1 'polypeptide(L)'
;MASYNRTRHAEELLGKNASQPPSFSVHLHPEHWTLNNVSTKFLYNTQISCLLDDIRAHRIPVDFLDLFDAVKVPFYDGCMIVELLDYRPQQRNKEAAPDKPERTRVVLHPNGETLFADICALNRKNGNKWTDRDALEVEARVLLATSPPLCLAPDPHLTRVANHVLRVSTPTVPNSLKRKAASIDPEEDEIEKARRTKIMQFMTPRPGRTHNQNYKILDAIQRSRQPRDNNKPPTPSKQNRPVTPKMFSNGSTHTSATQTPSPT
;
A
#
# COMPACT_ATOMS: atom_id res chain seq x y z
N MET A 1 -2.90 23.27 -28.63
CA MET A 1 -1.88 22.24 -28.92
C MET A 1 -1.10 21.76 -27.68
N ALA A 2 -1.15 22.45 -26.53
CA ALA A 2 -0.40 22.04 -25.32
C ALA A 2 -0.94 20.78 -24.61
N SER A 3 -2.20 20.38 -24.86
CA SER A 3 -2.89 19.32 -24.14
C SER A 3 -2.40 17.89 -24.42
N TYR A 4 -1.78 17.63 -25.56
CA TYR A 4 -1.32 16.28 -25.94
C TYR A 4 0.08 15.94 -25.40
N ASN A 5 0.81 16.92 -24.86
CA ASN A 5 2.18 16.73 -24.38
C ASN A 5 2.19 16.72 -22.85
N ARG A 6 2.16 15.51 -22.26
CA ARG A 6 2.09 15.34 -20.80
C ARG A 6 3.36 15.82 -20.09
N THR A 7 4.54 15.55 -20.64
CA THR A 7 5.82 16.00 -20.06
C THR A 7 5.90 17.53 -20.02
N ARG A 8 5.54 18.20 -21.12
CA ARG A 8 5.53 19.68 -21.16
C ARG A 8 4.57 20.27 -20.14
N HIS A 9 3.37 19.69 -20.01
CA HIS A 9 2.40 20.15 -19.00
C HIS A 9 2.93 19.95 -17.58
N ALA A 10 3.54 18.79 -17.29
CA ALA A 10 4.15 18.51 -15.99
C ALA A 10 5.30 19.48 -15.67
N GLU A 11 6.19 19.76 -16.63
CA GLU A 11 7.28 20.73 -16.49
C GLU A 11 6.75 22.14 -16.25
N GLU A 12 5.71 22.56 -16.97
CA GLU A 12 5.08 23.86 -16.77
C GLU A 12 4.47 23.99 -15.36
N LEU A 13 3.80 22.93 -14.89
CA LEU A 13 3.22 22.90 -13.55
C LEU A 13 4.30 22.90 -12.46
N LEU A 14 5.40 22.17 -12.65
CA LEU A 14 6.56 22.20 -11.75
C LEU A 14 7.26 23.55 -11.75
N GLY A 15 7.35 24.21 -12.91
CA GLY A 15 7.92 25.55 -13.03
C GLY A 15 7.09 26.60 -12.31
N LYS A 16 5.76 26.58 -12.48
CA LYS A 16 4.81 27.47 -11.79
C LYS A 16 4.84 27.27 -10.27
N ASN A 17 4.98 26.02 -9.83
CA ASN A 17 4.91 25.66 -8.41
C ASN A 17 6.30 25.37 -7.79
N ALA A 18 7.38 25.90 -8.38
CA ALA A 18 8.74 25.63 -7.92
C ALA A 18 9.00 26.09 -6.47
N SER A 19 8.43 27.23 -6.07
CA SER A 19 8.55 27.80 -4.71
C SER A 19 7.56 27.20 -3.70
N GLN A 20 6.54 26.47 -4.15
CA GLN A 20 5.49 25.93 -3.30
C GLN A 20 5.92 24.58 -2.69
N PRO A 21 5.36 24.20 -1.51
CA PRO A 21 5.72 22.93 -0.87
C PRO A 21 5.23 21.72 -1.67
N PRO A 22 5.91 20.57 -1.64
CA PRO A 22 5.37 19.35 -2.23
C PRO A 22 4.09 18.91 -1.49
N SER A 23 3.23 18.15 -2.16
CA SER A 23 2.09 17.46 -1.57
C SER A 23 2.55 16.46 -0.50
N PHE A 24 3.55 15.65 -0.82
CA PHE A 24 4.22 14.77 0.13
C PHE A 24 5.63 14.41 -0.36
N SER A 25 6.49 13.98 0.56
CA SER A 25 7.84 13.49 0.26
C SER A 25 7.96 11.99 0.48
N VAL A 26 8.67 11.32 -0.42
CA VAL A 26 9.00 9.89 -0.34
C VAL A 26 10.50 9.74 -0.29
N HIS A 27 11.00 9.09 0.75
CA HIS A 27 12.42 8.82 0.93
C HIS A 27 12.68 7.36 0.63
N LEU A 28 13.55 7.10 -0.35
CA LEU A 28 13.90 5.76 -0.80
C LEU A 28 15.25 5.37 -0.24
N HIS A 29 15.29 4.38 0.66
CA HIS A 29 16.52 3.76 1.15
C HIS A 29 16.70 2.37 0.52
N PRO A 30 17.88 1.73 0.62
CA PRO A 30 18.09 0.40 0.06
C PRO A 30 17.10 -0.66 0.56
N GLU A 31 16.84 -0.69 1.88
CA GLU A 31 16.02 -1.74 2.53
C GLU A 31 14.56 -1.33 2.79
N HIS A 32 14.32 -0.02 2.89
CA HIS A 32 13.02 0.52 3.27
C HIS A 32 12.77 1.86 2.60
N TRP A 33 11.54 2.33 2.67
CA TRP A 33 11.17 3.67 2.26
C TRP A 33 10.34 4.32 3.37
N THR A 34 10.31 5.65 3.40
CA THR A 34 9.53 6.43 4.37
C THR A 34 8.72 7.51 3.66
N LEU A 35 7.66 7.97 4.32
CA LEU A 35 6.73 8.98 3.82
C LEU A 35 6.72 10.18 4.77
N ASN A 36 6.83 11.41 4.23
CA ASN A 36 6.71 12.68 4.98
C ASN A 36 7.57 12.80 6.25
N ASN A 37 8.78 12.21 6.24
CA ASN A 37 9.67 12.12 7.41
C ASN A 37 9.06 11.42 8.65
N VAL A 38 8.01 10.62 8.46
CA VAL A 38 7.45 9.81 9.54
C VAL A 38 8.46 8.70 9.89
N SER A 39 8.68 8.48 11.19
CA SER A 39 9.61 7.45 11.71
C SER A 39 9.25 6.01 11.29
N THR A 40 8.03 5.81 10.78
CA THR A 40 7.55 4.53 10.28
C THR A 40 8.30 4.15 9.00
N LYS A 41 9.01 3.03 9.07
CA LYS A 41 9.73 2.44 7.95
C LYS A 41 8.85 1.44 7.23
N PHE A 42 8.67 1.60 5.93
CA PHE A 42 7.90 0.70 5.08
C PHE A 42 8.85 -0.19 4.27
N LEU A 43 8.57 -1.49 4.22
CA LEU A 43 9.30 -2.40 3.34
C LEU A 43 8.71 -2.35 1.92
N TYR A 44 9.54 -2.65 0.93
CA TYR A 44 9.14 -2.65 -0.48
C TYR A 44 8.14 -3.75 -0.86
N ASN A 45 7.98 -4.78 -0.02
CA ASN A 45 7.05 -5.88 -0.25
C ASN A 45 5.67 -5.71 0.41
N THR A 46 5.45 -4.59 1.12
CA THR A 46 4.20 -4.33 1.84
C THR A 46 3.09 -3.91 0.89
N GLN A 47 1.83 -4.03 1.32
CA GLN A 47 0.68 -3.57 0.51
C GLN A 47 0.78 -2.09 0.13
N ILE A 48 1.40 -1.28 1.01
CA ILE A 48 1.61 0.16 0.81
C ILE A 48 2.58 0.42 -0.36
N SER A 49 3.31 -0.60 -0.86
CA SER A 49 4.12 -0.47 -2.06
C SER A 49 3.32 -0.11 -3.32
N CYS A 50 1.99 -0.32 -3.33
CA CYS A 50 1.14 0.14 -4.44
C CYS A 50 1.26 1.66 -4.68
N LEU A 51 1.53 2.44 -3.62
CA LEU A 51 1.82 3.87 -3.71
C LEU A 51 3.01 4.15 -4.63
N LEU A 52 4.07 3.34 -4.55
CA LEU A 52 5.26 3.50 -5.39
C LEU A 52 4.97 3.16 -6.85
N ASP A 53 4.11 2.17 -7.10
CA ASP A 53 3.67 1.81 -8.46
C ASP A 53 2.84 2.95 -9.08
N ASP A 54 1.98 3.60 -8.29
CA ASP A 54 1.20 4.77 -8.72
C ASP A 54 2.08 5.98 -9.03
N ILE A 55 3.09 6.23 -8.19
CA ILE A 55 4.08 7.29 -8.42
C ILE A 55 4.86 7.02 -9.71
N ARG A 56 5.30 5.78 -9.95
CA ARG A 56 5.97 5.39 -11.21
C ARG A 56 5.06 5.59 -12.42
N ALA A 57 3.77 5.31 -12.28
CA ALA A 57 2.76 5.51 -13.31
C ALA A 57 2.30 6.98 -13.46
N HIS A 58 2.82 7.90 -12.65
CA HIS A 58 2.43 9.32 -12.63
C HIS A 58 0.91 9.51 -12.43
N ARG A 59 0.30 8.64 -11.62
CA ARG A 59 -1.13 8.68 -11.29
C ARG A 59 -1.34 8.91 -9.79
N ILE A 60 -2.41 9.61 -9.44
CA ILE A 60 -2.76 9.84 -8.04
C ILE A 60 -3.23 8.51 -7.41
N PRO A 61 -2.70 8.11 -6.24
CA PRO A 61 -3.09 6.88 -5.53
C PRO A 61 -4.51 6.97 -4.95
N VAL A 62 -5.44 6.21 -5.52
CA VAL A 62 -6.88 6.26 -5.15
C VAL A 62 -7.11 5.78 -3.71
N ASP A 63 -6.44 4.71 -3.31
CA ASP A 63 -6.62 4.06 -2.00
C ASP A 63 -6.28 4.98 -0.82
N PHE A 64 -5.48 6.02 -1.04
CA PHE A 64 -4.98 6.93 0.00
C PHE A 64 -5.66 8.31 -0.03
N LEU A 65 -6.63 8.55 -0.92
CA LEU A 65 -7.29 9.86 -1.05
C LEU A 65 -7.97 10.32 0.24
N ASP A 66 -8.68 9.43 0.93
CA ASP A 66 -9.34 9.73 2.21
C ASP A 66 -8.30 10.18 3.28
N LEU A 67 -7.10 9.60 3.27
CA LEU A 67 -6.01 10.00 4.17
C LEU A 67 -5.41 11.35 3.77
N PHE A 68 -5.22 11.60 2.46
CA PHE A 68 -4.72 12.87 1.97
C PHE A 68 -5.67 14.04 2.30
N ASP A 69 -6.98 13.82 2.21
CA ASP A 69 -8.02 14.79 2.60
C ASP A 69 -8.01 15.03 4.12
N ALA A 70 -7.88 13.96 4.93
CA ALA A 70 -7.79 14.08 6.38
C ALA A 70 -6.57 14.88 6.84
N VAL A 71 -5.42 14.70 6.19
CA VAL A 71 -4.16 15.42 6.48
C VAL A 71 -4.11 16.80 5.77
N LYS A 72 -5.09 17.11 4.91
CA LYS A 72 -5.15 18.35 4.11
C LYS A 72 -3.89 18.60 3.29
N VAL A 73 -3.48 17.57 2.56
CA VAL A 73 -2.36 17.64 1.62
C VAL A 73 -2.68 18.65 0.49
N PRO A 74 -1.74 19.52 0.08
CA PRO A 74 -1.99 20.48 -0.98
C PRO A 74 -2.07 19.81 -2.36
N PHE A 75 -3.05 20.24 -3.16
CA PHE A 75 -3.22 19.87 -4.57
C PHE A 75 -2.97 21.10 -5.45
N TYR A 76 -2.42 20.86 -6.65
CA TYR A 76 -2.01 21.89 -7.61
C TYR A 76 -2.69 21.62 -8.95
N ASP A 77 -3.68 22.44 -9.32
CA ASP A 77 -4.49 22.26 -10.54
C ASP A 77 -5.04 20.82 -10.68
N GLY A 78 -5.51 20.25 -9.58
CA GLY A 78 -6.01 18.86 -9.51
C GLY A 78 -4.93 17.78 -9.60
N CYS A 79 -3.65 18.16 -9.68
CA CYS A 79 -2.50 17.27 -9.64
C CYS A 79 -1.83 17.29 -8.26
N MET A 80 -1.03 16.26 -7.96
CA MET A 80 -0.18 16.24 -6.77
C MET A 80 1.28 16.37 -7.17
N ILE A 81 2.07 17.10 -6.37
CA ILE A 81 3.52 17.21 -6.58
C ILE A 81 4.21 16.38 -5.51
N VAL A 82 4.89 15.31 -5.93
CA VAL A 82 5.60 14.42 -5.02
C VAL A 82 7.10 14.69 -5.11
N GLU A 83 7.73 14.79 -3.95
CA GLU A 83 9.17 14.91 -3.84
C GLU A 83 9.79 13.55 -3.53
N LEU A 84 10.60 13.04 -4.44
CA LEU A 84 11.35 11.79 -4.26
C LEU A 84 12.77 12.12 -3.84
N LEU A 85 13.19 11.54 -2.73
CA LEU A 85 14.54 11.65 -2.17
C LEU A 85 15.18 10.27 -2.19
N ASP A 86 16.08 10.03 -3.14
CA ASP A 86 16.77 8.75 -3.27
C ASP A 86 18.08 8.74 -2.48
N TYR A 87 18.17 7.84 -1.50
CA TYR A 87 19.34 7.58 -0.66
C TYR A 87 20.05 6.28 -1.06
N ARG A 88 19.61 5.60 -2.12
CA ARG A 88 20.24 4.38 -2.60
C ARG A 88 21.57 4.71 -3.29
N PRO A 89 22.61 3.87 -3.14
CA PRO A 89 23.89 4.11 -3.78
C PRO A 89 23.74 3.96 -5.31
N GLN A 90 23.92 5.06 -6.03
CA GLN A 90 23.87 5.09 -7.50
C GLN A 90 25.02 4.29 -8.16
N GLN A 91 26.11 4.03 -7.42
CA GLN A 91 27.23 3.18 -7.83
C GLN A 91 27.52 2.11 -6.78
N ARG A 92 27.61 0.83 -7.20
CA ARG A 92 27.99 -0.31 -6.35
C ARG A 92 29.35 -0.17 -5.65
N ASN A 93 30.20 0.79 -6.04
CA ASN A 93 31.56 1.02 -5.51
C ASN A 93 31.68 2.14 -4.46
N LYS A 94 30.57 2.77 -4.03
CA LYS A 94 30.59 3.76 -2.93
C LYS A 94 29.68 3.27 -1.81
N GLU A 95 30.29 2.68 -0.78
CA GLU A 95 29.60 2.08 0.39
C GLU A 95 29.01 3.13 1.36
N ALA A 96 29.30 4.42 1.17
CA ALA A 96 28.69 5.48 1.98
C ALA A 96 27.38 5.94 1.34
N ALA A 97 26.28 5.86 2.11
CA ALA A 97 25.04 6.55 1.76
C ALA A 97 25.37 8.03 1.46
N PRO A 98 24.90 8.59 0.34
CA PRO A 98 25.20 9.98 0.01
C PRO A 98 24.62 10.91 1.08
N ASP A 99 25.45 11.82 1.60
CA ASP A 99 25.06 12.83 2.61
C ASP A 99 23.95 13.77 2.08
N LYS A 100 23.86 13.90 0.74
CA LYS A 100 22.79 14.62 0.05
C LYS A 100 22.02 13.66 -0.88
N PRO A 101 20.73 13.38 -0.62
CA PRO A 101 19.92 12.54 -1.48
C PRO A 101 19.68 13.19 -2.85
N GLU A 102 19.47 12.36 -3.87
CA GLU A 102 19.01 12.82 -5.17
C GLU A 102 17.53 13.23 -5.06
N ARG A 103 17.26 14.52 -5.26
CA ARG A 103 15.92 15.11 -5.13
C ARG A 103 15.28 15.27 -6.50
N THR A 104 14.17 14.58 -6.71
CA THR A 104 13.38 14.66 -7.95
C THR A 104 11.95 15.02 -7.63
N ARG A 105 11.37 15.99 -8.34
CA ARG A 105 9.95 16.34 -8.23
C ARG A 105 9.17 15.73 -9.37
N VAL A 106 8.11 15.02 -9.03
CA VAL A 106 7.25 14.30 -9.98
C VAL A 106 5.82 14.78 -9.82
N VAL A 107 5.11 14.96 -10.94
CA VAL A 107 3.69 15.32 -10.95
C VAL A 107 2.86 14.06 -11.10
N LEU A 108 1.86 13.90 -10.23
CA LEU A 108 0.85 12.86 -10.32
C LEU A 108 -0.44 13.45 -10.86
N HIS A 109 -0.99 12.79 -11.88
CA HIS A 109 -2.22 13.22 -12.54
C HIS A 109 -3.45 12.48 -12.00
N PRO A 110 -4.62 13.14 -11.97
CA PRO A 110 -5.87 12.49 -11.63
C PRO A 110 -6.26 11.43 -12.67
N ASN A 111 -7.00 10.42 -12.22
CA ASN A 111 -7.55 9.33 -13.03
C ASN A 111 -9.08 9.29 -12.91
N GLY A 112 -9.78 8.56 -13.78
CA GLY A 112 -11.23 8.36 -13.64
C GLY A 112 -11.61 7.75 -12.29
N GLU A 113 -10.77 6.85 -11.76
CA GLU A 113 -10.95 6.25 -10.44
C GLU A 113 -10.83 7.27 -9.30
N THR A 114 -9.93 8.26 -9.41
CA THR A 114 -9.78 9.31 -8.39
C THR A 114 -10.98 10.24 -8.41
N LEU A 115 -11.45 10.61 -9.60
CA LEU A 115 -12.66 11.42 -9.76
C LEU A 115 -13.87 10.74 -9.13
N PHE A 116 -14.05 9.43 -9.36
CA PHE A 116 -15.12 8.66 -8.75
C PHE A 116 -14.99 8.63 -7.21
N ALA A 117 -13.79 8.38 -6.68
CA ALA A 117 -13.55 8.41 -5.25
C ALA A 117 -13.87 9.78 -4.63
N ASP A 118 -13.54 10.88 -5.30
CA ASP A 118 -13.85 12.25 -4.88
C ASP A 118 -15.37 12.49 -4.86
N ILE A 119 -16.11 12.02 -5.87
CA ILE A 119 -17.59 12.11 -5.92
C ILE A 119 -18.20 11.33 -4.75
N CYS A 120 -17.68 10.13 -4.45
CA CYS A 120 -18.11 9.37 -3.28
C CYS A 120 -17.81 10.14 -1.97
N ALA A 121 -16.63 10.75 -1.86
CA ALA A 121 -16.26 11.56 -0.70
C ALA A 121 -17.15 12.80 -0.54
N LEU A 122 -17.50 13.47 -1.64
CA LEU A 122 -18.45 14.59 -1.69
C LEU A 122 -19.84 14.15 -1.22
N ASN A 123 -20.34 13.01 -1.69
CA ASN A 123 -21.64 12.48 -1.26
C ASN A 123 -21.63 12.19 0.25
N ARG A 124 -20.55 11.59 0.77
CA ARG A 124 -20.37 11.37 2.22
C ARG A 124 -20.42 12.67 3.00
N LYS A 125 -19.74 13.73 2.53
CA LYS A 125 -19.74 15.07 3.14
C LYS A 125 -21.13 15.72 3.10
N ASN A 126 -21.95 15.43 2.07
CA ASN A 126 -23.33 15.92 1.94
C ASN A 126 -24.38 15.02 2.61
N GLY A 127 -23.96 14.04 3.42
CA GLY A 127 -24.85 13.17 4.17
C GLY A 127 -25.51 12.07 3.35
N ASN A 128 -24.86 11.60 2.28
CA ASN A 128 -25.29 10.50 1.40
C ASN A 128 -26.67 10.70 0.77
N LYS A 129 -26.97 11.93 0.36
CA LYS A 129 -28.28 12.29 -0.23
C LYS A 129 -28.30 12.26 -1.76
N TRP A 130 -27.14 12.13 -2.41
CA TRP A 130 -27.07 12.18 -3.87
C TRP A 130 -27.62 10.90 -4.46
N THR A 131 -28.46 11.05 -5.48
CA THR A 131 -28.83 9.95 -6.35
C THR A 131 -27.73 9.69 -7.37
N ASP A 132 -27.76 8.52 -8.01
CA ASP A 132 -26.83 8.18 -9.09
C ASP A 132 -26.86 9.22 -10.23
N ARG A 133 -28.05 9.77 -10.52
CA ARG A 133 -28.23 10.82 -11.52
C ARG A 133 -27.54 12.13 -11.13
N ASP A 134 -27.60 12.50 -9.86
CA ASP A 134 -26.92 13.70 -9.36
C ASP A 134 -25.40 13.52 -9.40
N ALA A 135 -24.91 12.32 -9.04
CA ALA A 135 -23.49 11.98 -9.11
C ALA A 135 -22.95 12.07 -10.55
N LEU A 136 -23.68 11.52 -11.52
CA LEU A 136 -23.37 11.61 -12.94
C LEU A 136 -23.37 13.06 -13.45
N GLU A 137 -24.32 13.88 -13.00
CA GLU A 137 -24.37 15.29 -13.38
C GLU A 137 -23.15 16.06 -12.84
N VAL A 138 -22.75 15.80 -11.60
CA VAL A 138 -21.54 16.38 -10.99
C VAL A 138 -20.30 15.94 -11.77
N GLU A 139 -20.17 14.64 -12.07
CA GLU A 139 -19.07 14.11 -12.88
C GLU A 139 -18.97 14.82 -14.23
N ALA A 140 -20.10 14.91 -14.96
CA ALA A 140 -20.16 15.55 -16.27
C ALA A 140 -19.74 17.03 -16.20
N ARG A 141 -20.18 17.76 -15.17
CA ARG A 141 -19.80 19.18 -14.97
C ARG A 141 -18.32 19.32 -14.68
N VAL A 142 -17.75 18.47 -13.82
CA VAL A 142 -16.31 18.48 -13.52
C VAL A 142 -15.49 18.17 -14.76
N LEU A 143 -15.89 17.15 -15.53
CA LEU A 143 -15.22 16.79 -16.79
C LEU A 143 -15.27 17.94 -17.80
N LEU A 144 -16.43 18.58 -18.00
CA LEU A 144 -16.53 19.72 -18.92
C LEU A 144 -15.68 20.91 -18.50
N ALA A 145 -15.57 21.19 -17.19
CA ALA A 145 -14.79 22.31 -16.67
C ALA A 145 -13.27 22.06 -16.72
N THR A 146 -12.84 20.82 -16.50
CA THR A 146 -11.41 20.45 -16.38
C THR A 146 -10.83 19.91 -17.68
N SER A 147 -11.66 19.41 -18.60
CA SER A 147 -11.17 18.83 -19.84
C SER A 147 -10.50 19.89 -20.73
N PRO A 148 -9.33 19.57 -21.30
CA PRO A 148 -8.71 20.44 -22.29
C PRO A 148 -9.56 20.49 -23.57
N PRO A 149 -9.40 21.54 -24.40
CA PRO A 149 -10.16 21.66 -25.65
C PRO A 149 -9.89 20.45 -26.55
N LEU A 150 -10.95 19.68 -26.82
CA LEU A 150 -10.89 18.49 -27.64
C LEU A 150 -10.81 18.88 -29.12
N CYS A 151 -9.88 18.30 -29.86
CA CYS A 151 -9.87 18.45 -31.30
C CYS A 151 -10.84 17.47 -31.95
N LEU A 152 -11.94 17.99 -32.50
CA LEU A 152 -12.98 17.23 -33.19
C LEU A 152 -12.80 17.22 -34.72
N ALA A 153 -11.69 17.74 -35.24
CA ALA A 153 -11.42 17.77 -36.67
C ALA A 153 -11.04 16.35 -37.16
N PRO A 154 -11.70 15.81 -38.20
CA PRO A 154 -11.39 14.49 -38.74
C PRO A 154 -10.16 14.52 -39.67
N ASP A 155 -9.02 15.02 -39.19
CA ASP A 155 -7.77 15.07 -39.96
C ASP A 155 -6.82 13.89 -39.58
N PRO A 156 -6.49 13.02 -40.55
CA PRO A 156 -5.50 11.96 -40.34
C PRO A 156 -4.10 12.46 -39.98
N HIS A 157 -3.69 13.64 -40.47
CA HIS A 157 -2.36 14.20 -40.19
C HIS A 157 -2.26 14.65 -38.73
N LEU A 158 -3.25 15.40 -38.25
CA LEU A 158 -3.35 15.78 -36.85
C LEU A 158 -3.36 14.56 -35.92
N THR A 159 -4.13 13.53 -36.28
CA THR A 159 -4.19 12.28 -35.51
C THR A 159 -2.81 11.63 -35.39
N ARG A 160 -2.04 11.59 -36.48
CA ARG A 160 -0.67 11.05 -36.49
C ARG A 160 0.26 11.84 -35.57
N VAL A 161 0.20 13.17 -35.62
CA VAL A 161 1.01 14.06 -34.77
C VAL A 161 0.63 13.88 -33.31
N ALA A 162 -0.66 13.92 -32.97
CA ALA A 162 -1.14 13.74 -31.60
C ALA A 162 -0.71 12.38 -31.02
N ASN A 163 -0.89 11.29 -31.77
CA ASN A 163 -0.46 9.96 -31.35
C ASN A 163 1.06 9.85 -31.18
N HIS A 164 1.84 10.51 -32.04
CA HIS A 164 3.28 10.56 -31.91
C HIS A 164 3.70 11.32 -30.64
N VAL A 165 3.14 12.50 -30.41
CA VAL A 165 3.43 13.32 -29.23
C VAL A 165 3.03 12.60 -27.94
N LEU A 166 1.87 11.95 -27.91
CA LEU A 166 1.44 11.15 -26.75
C LEU A 166 2.43 10.03 -26.46
N ARG A 167 2.83 9.23 -27.46
CA ARG A 167 3.80 8.15 -27.24
C ARG A 167 5.14 8.62 -26.69
N VAL A 168 5.63 9.77 -27.15
CA VAL A 168 6.93 10.32 -26.70
C VAL A 168 6.82 11.01 -25.35
N SER A 169 5.67 11.63 -25.05
CA SER A 169 5.47 12.41 -23.82
C SER A 169 4.89 11.59 -22.66
N THR A 170 4.34 10.39 -22.90
CA THR A 170 3.95 9.49 -21.80
C THR A 170 5.20 8.78 -21.28
N PRO A 171 5.64 9.03 -20.03
CA PRO A 171 6.76 8.31 -19.46
C PRO A 171 6.43 6.81 -19.48
N THR A 172 7.34 6.01 -20.04
CA THR A 172 7.17 4.56 -20.05
C THR A 172 7.25 4.09 -18.61
N VAL A 173 6.17 3.52 -18.09
CA VAL A 173 6.19 2.91 -16.76
C VAL A 173 7.24 1.80 -16.84
N PRO A 174 8.36 1.88 -16.09
CA PRO A 174 9.37 0.84 -16.14
C PRO A 174 8.70 -0.47 -15.74
N ASN A 175 8.98 -1.54 -16.52
CA ASN A 175 8.42 -2.86 -16.27
C ASN A 175 8.53 -3.19 -14.77
N SER A 176 7.41 -3.66 -14.19
CA SER A 176 7.39 -4.02 -12.79
C SER A 176 8.53 -5.00 -12.51
N LEU A 177 9.27 -4.77 -11.43
CA LEU A 177 10.39 -5.60 -11.01
C LEU A 177 9.97 -7.06 -10.73
N LYS A 178 8.67 -7.36 -10.76
CA LYS A 178 8.09 -8.66 -10.46
C LYS A 178 8.32 -9.73 -11.53
N ARG A 179 8.97 -9.44 -12.67
CA ARG A 179 9.21 -10.48 -13.69
C ARG A 179 10.37 -10.21 -14.65
N LYS A 180 11.57 -10.00 -14.13
CA LYS A 180 12.83 -10.28 -14.83
C LYS A 180 13.90 -10.81 -13.86
N ALA A 181 13.52 -11.73 -12.98
CA ALA A 181 14.44 -12.68 -12.34
C ALA A 181 14.41 -13.96 -13.19
N ALA A 182 14.99 -13.88 -14.39
CA ALA A 182 15.19 -15.03 -15.28
C ALA A 182 16.59 -14.94 -15.91
N SER A 183 17.55 -14.48 -15.11
CA SER A 183 18.97 -14.52 -15.43
C SER A 183 19.69 -15.08 -14.20
N ILE A 184 19.73 -16.41 -14.12
CA ILE A 184 20.55 -17.21 -13.19
C ILE A 184 20.31 -16.83 -11.71
N ASP A 185 19.37 -17.54 -11.09
CA ASP A 185 18.90 -17.26 -9.73
C ASP A 185 19.84 -17.83 -8.65
N PRO A 186 20.56 -16.98 -7.87
CA PRO A 186 20.98 -17.36 -6.52
C PRO A 186 19.77 -17.64 -5.60
N GLU A 187 18.55 -17.26 -5.99
CA GLU A 187 17.30 -17.55 -5.26
C GLU A 187 16.92 -19.05 -5.30
N GLU A 188 17.18 -19.78 -6.40
CA GLU A 188 16.94 -21.23 -6.45
C GLU A 188 17.90 -21.97 -5.51
N ASP A 189 19.15 -21.52 -5.43
CA ASP A 189 20.14 -21.99 -4.46
C ASP A 189 19.74 -21.63 -3.02
N GLU A 190 19.18 -20.45 -2.78
CA GLU A 190 18.67 -20.07 -1.47
C GLU A 190 17.42 -20.87 -1.05
N ILE A 191 16.52 -21.15 -1.99
CA ILE A 191 15.33 -22.00 -1.76
C ILE A 191 15.75 -23.44 -1.47
N GLU A 192 16.69 -23.99 -2.24
CA GLU A 192 17.20 -25.35 -2.04
C GLU A 192 18.01 -25.45 -0.74
N LYS A 193 18.80 -24.42 -0.41
CA LYS A 193 19.50 -24.31 0.87
C LYS A 193 18.52 -24.18 2.04
N ALA A 194 17.47 -23.37 1.91
CA ALA A 194 16.42 -23.24 2.92
C ALA A 194 15.63 -24.54 3.10
N ARG A 195 15.35 -25.25 2.00
CA ARG A 195 14.75 -26.60 2.02
C ARG A 195 15.66 -27.58 2.76
N ARG A 196 16.96 -27.58 2.46
CA ARG A 196 17.98 -28.41 3.12
C ARG A 196 18.12 -28.08 4.60
N THR A 197 18.11 -26.80 4.97
CA THR A 197 18.13 -26.35 6.38
C THR A 197 16.85 -26.78 7.10
N LYS A 198 15.68 -26.67 6.46
CA LYS A 198 14.40 -27.10 7.04
C LYS A 198 14.32 -28.62 7.25
N ILE A 199 14.90 -29.41 6.33
CA ILE A 199 15.06 -30.86 6.48
C ILE A 199 16.01 -31.17 7.63
N MET A 200 17.16 -30.50 7.70
CA MET A 200 18.14 -30.66 8.79
C MET A 200 17.54 -30.29 10.16
N GLN A 201 16.63 -29.32 10.20
CA GLN A 201 15.98 -28.84 11.42
C GLN A 201 14.76 -29.68 11.84
N PHE A 202 14.33 -30.66 11.03
CA PHE A 202 13.10 -31.44 11.29
C PHE A 202 13.14 -32.23 12.60
N MET A 203 14.33 -32.62 13.08
CA MET A 203 14.50 -33.36 14.34
C MET A 203 15.27 -32.61 15.42
N THR A 204 15.64 -31.35 15.19
CA THR A 204 16.35 -30.56 16.20
C THR A 204 15.35 -30.16 17.30
N PRO A 205 15.57 -30.55 18.57
CA PRO A 205 14.70 -30.12 19.65
C PRO A 205 14.74 -28.59 19.75
N ARG A 206 13.58 -27.93 19.63
CA ARG A 206 13.50 -26.47 19.72
C ARG A 206 13.83 -26.05 21.16
N PRO A 207 14.90 -25.26 21.39
CA PRO A 207 15.22 -24.78 22.73
C PRO A 207 14.06 -23.92 23.25
N GLY A 208 13.62 -24.17 24.49
CA GLY A 208 12.55 -23.41 25.16
C GLY A 208 11.13 -23.94 24.99
N ARG A 209 10.90 -25.05 24.27
CA ARG A 209 9.58 -25.72 24.28
C ARG A 209 9.59 -26.83 25.34
N THR A 210 8.89 -26.63 26.46
CA THR A 210 8.60 -27.74 27.38
C THR A 210 7.77 -28.79 26.65
N HIS A 211 8.19 -30.05 26.73
CA HIS A 211 7.50 -31.16 26.10
C HIS A 211 6.18 -31.41 26.83
N ASN A 212 5.12 -30.74 26.38
CA ASN A 212 3.76 -31.04 26.84
C ASN A 212 3.39 -32.42 26.30
N GLN A 213 3.43 -33.44 27.18
CA GLN A 213 3.03 -34.81 26.88
C GLN A 213 1.65 -34.80 26.22
N ASN A 214 1.59 -35.13 24.92
CA ASN A 214 0.36 -35.10 24.15
C ASN A 214 0.05 -36.51 23.65
N TYR A 215 -0.88 -37.19 24.31
CA TYR A 215 -1.20 -38.60 24.09
C TYR A 215 -2.15 -38.86 22.92
N LYS A 216 -2.13 -38.02 21.86
CA LYS A 216 -3.00 -38.19 20.68
C LYS A 216 -2.86 -39.56 20.00
N ILE A 217 -1.68 -40.15 20.06
CA ILE A 217 -1.42 -41.48 19.51
C ILE A 217 -2.14 -42.55 20.35
N LEU A 218 -2.19 -42.40 21.69
CA LEU A 218 -2.94 -43.31 22.55
C LEU A 218 -4.45 -43.19 22.32
N ASP A 219 -4.97 -41.97 22.16
CA ASP A 219 -6.38 -41.74 21.79
C ASP A 219 -6.75 -42.42 20.46
N ALA A 220 -5.87 -42.34 19.46
CA ALA A 220 -6.08 -42.97 18.16
C ALA A 220 -6.08 -44.51 18.26
N ILE A 221 -5.16 -45.08 19.03
CA ILE A 221 -5.09 -46.53 19.29
C ILE A 221 -6.31 -47.00 20.08
N GLN A 222 -6.78 -46.21 21.06
CA GLN A 222 -7.98 -46.52 21.83
C GLN A 222 -9.22 -46.53 20.93
N ARG A 223 -9.34 -45.56 20.01
CA ARG A 223 -10.42 -45.53 19.01
C ARG A 223 -10.39 -46.70 18.04
N SER A 224 -9.20 -47.18 17.66
CA SER A 224 -9.10 -48.34 16.76
C SER A 224 -9.37 -49.67 17.47
N ARG A 225 -9.19 -49.72 18.80
CA ARG A 225 -9.45 -50.92 19.63
C ARG A 225 -10.89 -51.01 20.12
N GLN A 226 -11.67 -49.94 20.04
CA GLN A 226 -13.11 -49.99 20.34
C GLN A 226 -13.84 -50.71 19.19
N PRO A 227 -14.65 -51.75 19.48
CA PRO A 227 -15.49 -52.35 18.46
C PRO A 227 -16.50 -51.31 17.94
N ARG A 228 -16.68 -51.25 16.62
CA ARG A 228 -17.64 -50.33 15.99
C ARG A 228 -19.06 -50.82 16.27
N ASP A 229 -19.70 -50.28 17.30
CA ASP A 229 -21.14 -50.46 17.50
C ASP A 229 -21.90 -49.66 16.42
N ASN A 230 -22.42 -50.37 15.42
CA ASN A 230 -23.35 -49.83 14.41
C ASN A 230 -24.73 -49.60 15.03
N ASN A 231 -24.86 -48.60 15.91
CA ASN A 231 -26.09 -47.80 16.06
C ASN A 231 -25.95 -46.71 17.12
N LYS A 232 -25.53 -45.50 16.71
CA LYS A 232 -25.96 -44.24 17.34
C LYS A 232 -25.72 -43.05 16.40
N PRO A 233 -26.68 -42.11 16.25
CA PRO A 233 -26.48 -40.92 15.43
C PRO A 233 -25.44 -39.97 16.05
N PRO A 234 -24.75 -39.15 15.24
CA PRO A 234 -23.60 -38.37 15.69
C PRO A 234 -24.02 -37.23 16.62
N THR A 235 -23.58 -37.28 17.87
CA THR A 235 -23.60 -36.12 18.78
C THR A 235 -22.49 -35.15 18.36
N PRO A 236 -22.76 -33.85 18.17
CA PRO A 236 -21.72 -32.88 17.84
C PRO A 236 -20.73 -32.75 19.00
N SER A 237 -19.48 -33.11 18.73
CA SER A 237 -18.38 -32.89 19.67
C SER A 237 -18.16 -31.40 19.84
N LYS A 238 -18.16 -30.94 21.10
CA LYS A 238 -17.83 -29.58 21.47
C LYS A 238 -16.45 -29.23 20.91
N GLN A 239 -16.41 -28.29 19.96
CA GLN A 239 -15.18 -27.55 19.64
C GLN A 239 -14.68 -26.94 20.95
N ASN A 240 -13.55 -27.44 21.46
CA ASN A 240 -12.74 -26.69 22.40
C ASN A 240 -12.28 -25.43 21.67
N ARG A 241 -12.99 -24.32 21.89
CA ARG A 241 -12.47 -22.98 21.59
C ARG A 241 -11.14 -22.82 22.32
N PRO A 242 -10.14 -22.14 21.72
CA PRO A 242 -8.98 -21.71 22.47
C PRO A 242 -9.45 -20.82 23.61
N VAL A 243 -9.15 -21.24 24.84
CA VAL A 243 -9.28 -20.40 26.03
C VAL A 243 -8.28 -19.26 25.85
N THR A 244 -8.77 -18.05 25.61
CA THR A 244 -8.00 -16.83 25.84
C THR A 244 -7.49 -16.85 27.28
N PRO A 245 -6.17 -16.76 27.54
CA PRO A 245 -5.70 -16.64 28.90
C PRO A 245 -6.15 -15.29 29.46
N LYS A 246 -7.06 -15.34 30.43
CA LYS A 246 -7.32 -14.23 31.35
C LYS A 246 -6.00 -13.87 32.00
N MET A 247 -5.52 -12.64 31.77
CA MET A 247 -4.49 -12.04 32.60
C MET A 247 -5.04 -11.95 34.02
N PHE A 248 -4.52 -12.79 34.92
CA PHE A 248 -4.61 -12.53 36.34
C PHE A 248 -3.49 -11.56 36.71
N SER A 249 -3.92 -10.34 37.00
CA SER A 249 -3.22 -9.39 37.84
C SER A 249 -2.96 -9.99 39.22
N ASN A 250 -1.75 -9.79 39.72
CA ASN A 250 -1.37 -9.54 41.12
C ASN A 250 0.11 -9.10 41.01
N GLY A 251 0.57 -7.90 41.35
CA GLY A 251 0.06 -6.87 42.25
C GLY A 251 1.29 -6.43 43.06
N SER A 252 1.76 -5.20 42.87
CA SER A 252 2.49 -4.46 43.90
C SER A 252 2.61 -2.97 43.56
N THR A 253 2.05 -2.17 44.48
CA THR A 253 2.52 -0.88 44.98
C THR A 253 2.63 0.30 44.00
N HIS A 254 1.75 1.30 44.13
CA HIS A 254 1.94 2.48 45.00
C HIS A 254 0.78 3.49 44.91
N THR A 255 0.63 4.27 46.00
CA THR A 255 0.08 5.64 46.13
C THR A 255 -1.44 5.88 46.18
N SER A 256 -1.93 6.00 47.43
CA SER A 256 -2.55 7.18 48.09
C SER A 256 -3.74 7.96 47.51
N ALA A 257 -4.63 8.31 48.46
CA ALA A 257 -5.63 9.39 48.52
C ALA A 257 -6.99 9.09 47.83
N THR A 258 -8.18 9.50 48.30
CA THR A 258 -8.73 10.18 49.49
C THR A 258 -10.28 10.28 49.23
N GLN A 259 -11.11 10.52 50.26
CA GLN A 259 -12.53 11.01 50.25
C GLN A 259 -13.66 9.99 50.00
N THR A 260 -14.33 9.52 51.08
CA THR A 260 -15.64 9.94 51.68
C THR A 260 -16.90 9.43 50.97
N PRO A 261 -17.83 8.75 51.67
CA PRO A 261 -19.14 8.37 51.14
C PRO A 261 -20.24 9.38 51.51
N SER A 262 -21.22 9.49 50.62
CA SER A 262 -22.54 10.09 50.85
C SER A 262 -23.62 8.99 50.80
N PRO A 263 -24.91 9.29 51.02
CA PRO A 263 -25.62 9.21 52.29
C PRO A 263 -26.59 8.01 52.37
N THR A 264 -26.94 7.61 53.59
CA THR A 264 -28.30 7.16 53.95
C THR A 264 -28.57 7.61 55.38
#